data_AF-A0A1I6M0T7-F1
#
_entry.id   AF-A0A1I6M0T7-F1
#
_cell.length_a   1.000
_cell.length_b   1.000
_cell.length_c   1.000
_cell.angle_alpha   90.00
_cell.angle_beta   90.00
_cell.angle_gamma   90.00
#
_symmetry.space_group_name_H-M   'P 1'
#
loop_
_entity.id
_entity.type
_entity.pdbx_description
1 polymer ?
#
loop_
_entity_poly.entity_id
_entity_poly.type
_entity_poly.pdbx_seq_one_letter_code
_entity_poly.pdbx_strand_id
1 'polypeptide(L)' 'MSLMQRVKCVVTDSHFLIPFVVLLFGIGLLVALH' A
#
# COMPACT_ATOMS: atom_id res chain seq x y z
N MET A 1 -16.49 8.43 14.05
CA MET A 1 -15.81 8.23 12.76
C MET A 1 -16.42 7.02 12.07
N SER A 2 -16.94 7.16 10.86
CA SER A 2 -17.46 6.01 10.11
C SER A 2 -16.31 5.15 9.57
N LEU A 3 -16.56 3.86 9.34
CA LEU A 3 -15.57 2.92 8.78
C LEU A 3 -14.94 3.47 7.48
N MET A 4 -15.77 4.13 6.67
CA MET A 4 -15.39 4.74 5.40
C MET A 4 -14.37 5.88 5.57
N GLN A 5 -14.47 6.69 6.63
CA GLN A 5 -13.48 7.74 6.93
C GLN A 5 -12.15 7.18 7.41
N ARG A 6 -12.17 6.06 8.15
CA ARG A 6 -10.95 5.36 8.58
C ARG A 6 -10.19 4.77 7.41
N VAL A 7 -10.90 4.10 6.49
CA VAL A 7 -10.28 3.58 5.26
C VAL A 7 -9.71 4.72 4.43
N LYS A 8 -10.48 5.82 4.26
CA LYS A 8 -9.99 6.99 3.51
C LYS A 8 -8.73 7.58 4.14
N CYS A 9 -8.67 7.68 5.47
CA CYS A 9 -7.49 8.14 6.21
C CYS A 9 -6.27 7.27 5.92
N VAL A 10 -6.40 5.95 6.04
CA VAL A 10 -5.30 4.99 5.78
C VAL A 10 -4.83 5.03 4.32
N VAL A 11 -5.77 5.20 3.37
CA VAL A 11 -5.44 5.27 1.94
C VAL A 11 -4.78 6.60 1.57
N THR A 12 -5.15 7.70 2.23
CA THR A 12 -4.52 9.02 2.01
C THR A 12 -3.22 9.21 2.81
N ASP A 13 -2.95 8.34 3.78
CA ASP A 13 -1.73 8.41 4.57
C ASP A 13 -0.56 7.83 3.78
N SER A 14 0.18 8.74 3.13
CA SER A 14 1.36 8.41 2.32
C SER A 14 2.41 7.60 3.09
N HIS A 15 2.47 7.76 4.42
CA HIS A 15 3.46 7.09 5.26
C HIS A 15 3.21 5.57 5.35
N PHE A 16 1.98 5.12 5.13
CA PHE A 16 1.63 3.69 5.08
C PHE A 16 1.48 3.16 3.65
N LEU A 17 0.89 3.94 2.75
CA LEU A 17 0.63 3.52 1.38
C LEU A 17 1.93 3.33 0.57
N ILE A 18 2.90 4.22 0.73
CA ILE A 18 4.16 4.17 -0.04
C ILE A 18 4.95 2.88 0.27
N PRO A 19 5.22 2.51 1.54
CA PRO A 19 5.88 1.24 1.86
C PRO A 19 5.13 0.02 1.31
N PHE A 20 3.80 0.04 1.34
CA PHE A 20 2.97 -1.06 0.85
C PHE A 20 3.07 -1.22 -0.68
N VAL A 21 3.03 -0.11 -1.43
CA VAL A 21 3.20 -0.12 -2.89
C VAL A 21 4.61 -0.57 -3.27
N VAL A 22 5.65 -0.10 -2.56
CA VAL A 22 7.05 -0.52 -2.79
C VAL A 22 7.22 -2.02 -2.53
N LEU A 23 6.63 -2.55 -1.45
CA LEU A 23 6.65 -3.98 -1.16
C LEU A 23 5.99 -4.81 -2.28
N LEU A 24 4.79 -4.42 -2.71
CA LEU A 24 4.10 -5.08 -3.81
C LEU A 24 4.91 -5.07 -5.10
N PHE A 25 5.54 -3.95 -5.41
CA PHE A 25 6.40 -3.83 -6.59
C PHE A 25 7.64 -4.73 -6.48
N GLY A 26 8.28 -4.76 -5.31
CA GLY A 26 9.41 -5.65 -5.04
C GLY A 26 9.04 -7.13 -5.20
N ILE A 27 7.90 -7.54 -4.65
CA ILE A 27 7.39 -8.92 -4.80
C ILE A 27 7.10 -9.23 -6.28
N GLY A 28 6.42 -8.34 -6.98
CA GLY A 28 6.11 -8.52 -8.40
C GLY A 28 7.38 -8.65 -9.25
N LEU A 29 8.39 -7.83 -8.96
CA LEU A 29 9.68 -7.88 -9.63
C LEU A 29 10.42 -9.19 -9.34
N LEU A 30 10.42 -9.65 -8.08
CA LEU A 30 10.99 -10.94 -7.70
C LEU A 30 10.32 -12.09 -8.45
N VAL A 31 8.99 -12.12 -8.52
CA VAL A 31 8.23 -13.15 -9.25
C VAL A 31 8.51 -13.10 -10.76
N ALA A 32 8.64 -11.92 -11.35
CA ALA A 32 8.87 -11.78 -12.78
C ALA A 32 10.30 -12.12 -13.23
N LEU A 33 11.28 -11.98 -12.32
CA LEU A 33 12.70 -12.26 -12.59
C LEU A 33 13.13 -13.69 -12.22
N HIS A 34 12.32 -14.42 -11.46
CA HIS A 34 12.54 -15.82 -11.11
C HIS A 34 11.89 -16.77 -12.11
#